data_AF-A0A0N0MX71-F1
#
_entry.id   AF-A0A0N0MX71-F1
#
_cell.length_a   1.000
_cell.length_b   1.000
_cell.length_c   1.000
_cell.angle_alpha   90.00
_cell.angle_beta   90.00
_cell.angle_gamma   90.00
#
_symmetry.space_group_name_H-M   'P 1'
#
loop_
_entity.id
_entity.type
_entity.pdbx_description
1 polymer ?
#
loop_
_entity_poly.entity_id
_entity_poly.type
_entity_poly.pdbx_seq_one_letter_code
_entity_poly.pdbx_strand_id
1 'polypeptide(L)'
;MGAGWVAGVTRSRAMLSRCLGAGAQDVAGAATLDDALRYLGATAYGHDLGSEADLADAQRAVSATLLWHLRVLAGWQPRAGATAVRHLASGFEIANVDDHARALSGATPSPPARRAYGLGALATAWPRLSRTGSPAELRAAMAGSAWGDPGGDSPAAVAIGIRIAAAGRTAAAVPPATRWAAGRAALLVGREVFLADRALTLPTAHRAARVLGSKAVGAASFAEFLRHLPAAARWAVDGIGTPADLWRAETRWWSRLRQDGLELLHGSGLDSSPVIGAVAVLSADAWRVRAALELAARGGGSLEVLDAPA
;
A
#
# COMPACT_ATOMS: atom_id res chain seq x y z
N MET A 1 9.09 -2.93 30.72
CA MET A 1 9.13 -1.64 30.01
C MET A 1 10.56 -1.37 29.55
N GLY A 2 10.83 -1.31 28.24
CA GLY A 2 12.19 -1.10 27.73
C GLY A 2 12.37 0.34 27.24
N ALA A 3 13.48 1.00 27.59
CA ALA A 3 13.81 2.36 27.15
C ALA A 3 13.73 2.53 25.62
N GLY A 4 13.98 1.47 24.86
CA GLY A 4 13.85 1.46 23.39
C GLY A 4 12.43 1.73 22.89
N TRP A 5 11.38 1.30 23.61
CA TRP A 5 9.99 1.58 23.21
C TRP A 5 9.58 3.03 23.48
N VAL A 6 10.02 3.62 24.59
CA VAL A 6 9.77 5.04 24.88
C VAL A 6 10.34 5.91 23.77
N ALA A 7 11.63 5.72 23.46
CA ALA A 7 12.28 6.49 22.40
C ALA A 7 11.66 6.22 21.02
N GLY A 8 11.32 4.97 20.73
CA GLY A 8 10.67 4.56 19.48
C GLY A 8 9.31 5.23 19.28
N VAL A 9 8.46 5.25 20.32
CA VAL A 9 7.13 5.87 20.28
C VAL A 9 7.22 7.39 20.17
N THR A 10 8.06 8.04 20.97
CA THR A 10 8.25 9.50 20.91
C THR A 10 8.67 9.95 19.50
N ARG A 11 9.61 9.23 18.89
CA ARG A 11 10.05 9.55 17.52
C ARG A 11 8.99 9.21 16.46
N SER A 12 8.18 8.18 16.68
CA SER A 12 7.04 7.86 15.80
C SER A 12 6.04 9.00 15.77
N ARG A 13 5.74 9.60 16.93
CA ARG A 13 4.87 10.78 17.03
C ARG A 13 5.49 12.01 16.37
N ALA A 14 6.77 12.26 16.63
CA ALA A 14 7.49 13.37 16.01
C ALA A 14 7.51 13.28 14.47
N MET A 15 7.53 12.06 13.91
CA MET A 15 7.50 11.84 12.46
C MET A 15 6.22 12.37 11.79
N LEU A 16 5.13 12.56 12.54
CA LEU A 16 3.91 13.16 11.98
C LEU A 16 4.10 14.60 11.52
N SER A 17 5.12 15.31 12.03
CA SER A 17 5.52 16.63 11.51
C SER A 17 6.04 16.59 10.07
N ARG A 18 6.20 15.40 9.47
CA ARG A 18 6.53 15.22 8.05
C ARG A 18 5.30 15.01 7.16
N CYS A 19 4.12 14.80 7.74
CA CYS A 19 2.88 14.72 6.96
C CYS A 19 2.54 16.10 6.40
N LEU A 20 1.96 16.14 5.21
CA LEU A 20 1.45 17.38 4.65
C LEU A 20 0.11 17.77 5.29
N GLY A 21 -0.71 16.77 5.66
CA GLY A 21 -1.98 16.99 6.33
C GLY A 21 -2.95 17.81 5.47
N ALA A 22 -3.41 18.95 6.01
CA ALA A 22 -4.33 19.84 5.31
C ALA A 22 -3.74 20.44 4.04
N GLY A 23 -2.41 20.60 3.96
CA GLY A 23 -1.73 21.14 2.77
C GLY A 23 -1.90 20.30 1.50
N ALA A 24 -2.40 19.06 1.61
CA ALA A 24 -2.80 18.29 0.44
C ALA A 24 -3.95 18.97 -0.34
N GLN A 25 -4.81 19.75 0.33
CA GLN A 25 -5.84 20.54 -0.35
C GLN A 25 -5.23 21.68 -1.17
N ASP A 26 -4.19 22.35 -0.65
CA ASP A 26 -3.49 23.40 -1.39
C ASP A 26 -2.83 22.84 -2.66
N VAL A 27 -2.24 21.64 -2.56
CA VAL A 27 -1.69 20.91 -3.71
C VAL A 27 -2.80 20.59 -4.72
N ALA A 28 -3.95 20.10 -4.26
CA ALA A 28 -5.06 19.74 -5.15
C ALA A 28 -5.71 20.96 -5.83
N GLY A 29 -5.75 22.10 -5.13
CA GLY A 29 -6.28 23.37 -5.64
C GLY A 29 -5.31 24.13 -6.54
N ALA A 30 -4.08 23.67 -6.71
CA ALA A 30 -3.13 24.27 -7.63
C ALA A 30 -3.65 24.21 -9.08
N ALA A 31 -3.55 25.33 -9.81
CA ALA A 31 -4.04 25.43 -11.18
C ALA A 31 -3.23 24.59 -12.18
N THR A 32 -1.97 24.32 -11.85
CA THR A 32 -1.06 23.53 -12.69
C THR A 32 -0.25 22.55 -11.85
N LEU A 33 0.27 21.51 -12.50
CA LEU A 33 1.21 20.58 -11.87
C LEU A 33 2.45 21.33 -11.35
N ASP A 34 3.02 22.26 -12.12
CA ASP A 34 4.21 23.01 -11.73
C ASP A 34 4.00 23.83 -10.45
N ASP A 35 2.81 24.42 -10.28
CA ASP A 35 2.45 25.14 -9.05
C ASP A 35 2.37 24.19 -7.85
N ALA A 36 1.78 23.02 -8.03
CA ALA A 36 1.76 21.97 -7.01
C ALA A 36 3.16 21.46 -6.66
N LEU A 37 4.04 21.27 -7.65
CA LEU A 37 5.43 20.85 -7.43
C LEU A 37 6.23 21.91 -6.68
N ARG A 38 6.04 23.19 -7.02
CA ARG A 38 6.68 24.31 -6.32
C ARG A 38 6.26 24.37 -4.85
N TYR A 39 4.97 24.17 -4.58
CA TYR A 39 4.47 24.09 -3.21
C TYR A 39 5.08 22.91 -2.46
N LEU A 40 5.05 21.70 -3.04
CA LEU A 40 5.62 20.49 -2.41
C LEU A 40 7.14 20.59 -2.18
N GLY A 41 7.87 21.31 -3.04
CA GLY A 41 9.29 21.56 -2.91
C GLY A 41 9.69 22.22 -1.58
N ALA A 42 8.78 22.98 -0.95
CA ALA A 42 8.99 23.62 0.34
C ALA A 42 8.61 22.73 1.55
N THR A 43 8.23 21.47 1.32
CA THR A 43 7.71 20.55 2.35
C THR A 43 8.66 19.36 2.58
N ALA A 44 8.28 18.46 3.49
CA ALA A 44 8.99 17.20 3.69
C ALA A 44 9.04 16.29 2.44
N TYR A 45 8.15 16.51 1.46
CA TYR A 45 8.15 15.77 0.19
C TYR A 45 9.10 16.35 -0.87
N GLY A 46 9.72 17.50 -0.64
CA GLY A 46 10.49 18.21 -1.65
C GLY A 46 11.85 17.60 -2.01
N HIS A 47 12.44 16.77 -1.15
CA HIS A 47 13.85 16.37 -1.28
C HIS A 47 14.21 15.68 -2.61
N ASP A 48 13.38 14.75 -3.06
CA ASP A 48 13.57 13.99 -4.30
C ASP A 48 12.68 14.51 -5.44
N LEU A 49 12.01 15.65 -5.25
CA LEU A 49 11.07 16.20 -6.21
C LEU A 49 11.81 17.10 -7.21
N GLY A 50 11.92 16.64 -8.45
CA GLY A 50 12.44 17.46 -9.55
C GLY A 50 11.47 18.58 -9.90
N SER A 51 11.99 19.78 -10.19
CA SER A 51 11.18 20.94 -10.60
C SER A 51 10.51 20.76 -11.96
N GLU A 52 10.99 19.83 -12.78
CA GLU A 52 10.44 19.48 -14.10
C GLU A 52 9.90 18.04 -14.13
N ALA A 53 9.59 17.48 -12.96
CA ALA A 53 9.07 16.12 -12.88
C ALA A 53 7.67 16.03 -13.51
N ASP A 54 7.45 15.02 -14.37
CA ASP A 54 6.09 14.69 -14.77
C ASP A 54 5.26 14.19 -13.57
N LEU A 55 3.93 14.10 -13.74
CA LEU A 55 3.02 13.67 -12.68
C LEU A 55 3.45 12.32 -12.07
N ALA A 56 3.86 11.39 -12.91
CA ALA A 56 4.14 10.04 -12.49
C ALA A 56 5.48 9.96 -11.75
N ASP A 57 6.48 10.76 -12.13
CA ASP A 57 7.74 10.94 -11.41
C ASP A 57 7.54 11.68 -10.08
N ALA A 58 6.68 12.70 -10.05
CA ALA A 58 6.31 13.40 -8.83
C ALA A 58 5.63 12.46 -7.80
N GLN A 59 4.66 11.66 -8.24
CA GLN A 59 4.01 10.66 -7.38
C GLN A 59 4.99 9.58 -6.88
N ARG A 60 5.97 9.24 -7.72
CA ARG A 60 7.03 8.31 -7.37
C ARG A 60 7.97 8.92 -6.32
N ALA A 61 8.34 10.20 -6.46
CA ALA A 61 9.13 10.93 -5.48
C ALA A 61 8.43 10.96 -4.11
N VAL A 62 7.13 11.29 -4.07
CA VAL A 62 6.31 11.24 -2.84
C VAL A 62 6.35 9.85 -2.19
N SER A 63 6.24 8.79 -3.01
CA SER A 63 6.32 7.41 -2.53
C SER A 63 7.75 7.08 -2.02
N ALA A 64 8.80 7.56 -2.68
CA ALA A 64 10.18 7.38 -2.25
C ALA A 64 10.48 8.08 -0.93
N THR A 65 9.95 9.30 -0.74
CA THR A 65 10.01 10.03 0.54
C THR A 65 9.31 9.24 1.65
N LEU A 66 8.11 8.69 1.40
CA LEU A 66 7.45 7.81 2.37
C LEU A 66 8.34 6.62 2.73
N LEU A 67 8.92 5.93 1.75
CA LEU A 67 9.82 4.80 2.03
C LEU A 67 11.02 5.22 2.88
N TRP A 68 11.59 6.39 2.63
CA TRP A 68 12.66 6.93 3.46
C TRP A 68 12.20 7.15 4.90
N HIS A 69 11.03 7.77 5.12
CA HIS A 69 10.43 7.91 6.45
C HIS A 69 10.24 6.56 7.16
N LEU A 70 9.75 5.54 6.44
CA LEU A 70 9.55 4.20 7.01
C LEU A 70 10.88 3.52 7.37
N ARG A 71 11.94 3.73 6.57
CA ARG A 71 13.29 3.22 6.89
C ARG A 71 13.86 3.88 8.14
N VAL A 72 13.74 5.20 8.24
CA VAL A 72 14.15 5.96 9.44
C VAL A 72 13.36 5.48 10.66
N LEU A 73 12.04 5.36 10.53
CA LEU A 73 11.18 4.89 11.60
C LEU A 73 11.59 3.49 12.07
N ALA A 74 11.80 2.54 11.15
CA ALA A 74 12.24 1.19 11.48
C ALA A 74 13.60 1.16 12.18
N GLY A 75 14.54 2.03 11.78
CA GLY A 75 15.84 2.18 12.42
C GLY A 75 15.78 2.69 13.86
N TRP A 76 14.70 3.38 14.23
CA TRP A 76 14.47 3.85 15.59
C TRP A 76 13.75 2.85 16.49
N GLN A 77 13.25 1.74 15.95
CA GLN A 77 12.46 0.78 16.70
C GLN A 77 13.27 -0.40 17.26
N PRO A 78 12.82 -0.98 18.38
CA PRO A 78 13.19 -2.35 18.73
C PRO A 78 12.83 -3.33 17.61
N ARG A 79 13.44 -4.53 17.63
CA ARG A 79 13.27 -5.57 16.60
C ARG A 79 11.81 -5.84 16.22
N ALA A 80 10.91 -5.90 17.21
CA ALA A 80 9.49 -6.15 16.96
C ALA A 80 8.83 -5.00 16.17
N GLY A 81 9.12 -3.74 16.53
CA GLY A 81 8.61 -2.58 15.80
C GLY A 81 9.19 -2.49 14.39
N ALA A 82 10.50 -2.70 14.22
CA ALA A 82 11.13 -2.75 12.90
C ALA A 82 10.54 -3.87 12.02
N THR A 83 10.19 -5.01 12.61
CA THR A 83 9.53 -6.11 11.90
C THR A 83 8.12 -5.72 11.47
N ALA A 84 7.33 -5.08 12.33
CA ALA A 84 6.01 -4.56 11.97
C ALA A 84 6.09 -3.54 10.82
N VAL A 85 7.03 -2.60 10.86
CA VAL A 85 7.26 -1.63 9.78
C VAL A 85 7.62 -2.35 8.47
N ARG A 86 8.46 -3.40 8.51
CA ARG A 86 8.77 -4.21 7.32
C ARG A 86 7.52 -4.82 6.69
N HIS A 87 6.61 -5.39 7.50
CA HIS A 87 5.36 -5.94 6.97
C HIS A 87 4.47 -4.87 6.35
N LEU A 88 4.34 -3.71 6.98
CA LEU A 88 3.50 -2.61 6.48
C LEU A 88 4.12 -1.92 5.24
N ALA A 89 5.44 -1.92 5.12
CA ALA A 89 6.17 -1.40 3.96
C ALA A 89 6.18 -2.35 2.74
N SER A 90 5.51 -3.51 2.81
CA SER A 90 5.47 -4.51 1.74
C SER A 90 5.06 -3.96 0.38
N GLY A 91 4.25 -2.89 0.35
CA GLY A 91 3.81 -2.22 -0.89
C GLY A 91 4.96 -1.78 -1.80
N PHE A 92 6.10 -1.38 -1.24
CA PHE A 92 7.27 -0.98 -2.03
C PHE A 92 7.98 -2.15 -2.69
N GLU A 93 8.06 -3.28 -1.99
CA GLU A 93 8.61 -4.50 -2.57
C GLU A 93 7.67 -5.09 -3.62
N ILE A 94 6.36 -5.02 -3.39
CA ILE A 94 5.33 -5.39 -4.38
C ILE A 94 5.50 -4.56 -5.65
N ALA A 95 5.65 -3.24 -5.54
CA ALA A 95 5.87 -2.38 -6.70
C ALA A 95 7.13 -2.78 -7.48
N ASN A 96 8.24 -3.03 -6.79
CA ASN A 96 9.47 -3.52 -7.43
C ASN A 96 9.26 -4.85 -8.17
N VAL A 97 8.54 -5.79 -7.56
CA VAL A 97 8.28 -7.11 -8.16
C VAL A 97 7.32 -7.00 -9.36
N ASP A 98 6.30 -6.16 -9.28
CA ASP A 98 5.37 -5.94 -10.39
C ASP A 98 6.07 -5.34 -11.61
N ASP A 99 6.89 -4.31 -11.39
CA ASP A 99 7.65 -3.66 -12.47
C ASP A 99 8.66 -4.63 -13.10
N HIS A 100 9.32 -5.44 -12.26
CA HIS A 100 10.23 -6.50 -12.73
C HIS A 100 9.49 -7.58 -13.52
N ALA A 101 8.34 -8.05 -13.06
CA ALA A 101 7.53 -9.04 -13.76
C ALA A 101 7.05 -8.55 -15.13
N ARG A 102 6.64 -7.27 -15.22
CA ARG A 102 6.28 -6.63 -16.50
C ARG A 102 7.48 -6.55 -17.44
N ALA A 103 8.63 -6.11 -16.94
CA ALA A 103 9.87 -6.02 -17.74
C ALA A 103 10.30 -7.40 -18.28
N LEU A 104 10.27 -8.44 -17.44
CA LEU A 104 10.61 -9.81 -17.84
C LEU A 104 9.66 -10.42 -18.88
N SER A 105 8.40 -9.96 -18.90
CA SER A 105 7.40 -10.44 -19.86
C SER A 105 7.46 -9.71 -21.20
N GLY A 106 8.42 -8.78 -21.39
CA GLY A 106 8.50 -7.93 -22.57
C GLY A 106 7.31 -7.00 -22.74
N ALA A 107 6.45 -6.88 -21.71
CA ALA A 107 5.41 -5.87 -21.69
C ALA A 107 6.10 -4.51 -21.74
N THR A 108 5.69 -3.66 -22.69
CA THR A 108 6.32 -2.35 -22.91
C THR A 108 6.41 -1.64 -21.56
N PRO A 109 7.63 -1.33 -21.07
CA PRO A 109 7.76 -0.53 -19.86
C PRO A 109 7.01 0.77 -20.10
N SER A 110 6.19 1.25 -19.15
CA SER A 110 5.85 2.68 -19.17
C SER A 110 7.19 3.43 -19.13
N PRO A 111 7.54 4.19 -20.18
CA PRO A 111 8.80 4.90 -20.17
C PRO A 111 8.77 6.02 -19.13
N PRO A 112 9.92 6.37 -18.53
CA PRO A 112 11.17 5.60 -18.53
C PRO A 112 11.15 4.44 -17.52
N ALA A 113 12.01 3.43 -17.73
CA ALA A 113 12.20 2.32 -16.80
C ALA A 113 12.60 2.84 -15.40
N ARG A 114 11.62 2.90 -14.49
CA ARG A 114 11.81 3.47 -13.16
C ARG A 114 12.75 2.60 -12.36
N ARG A 115 13.74 3.23 -11.70
CA ARG A 115 14.62 2.53 -10.76
C ARG A 115 13.77 1.81 -9.71
N ALA A 116 14.17 0.62 -9.27
CA ALA A 116 13.51 -0.03 -8.15
C ALA A 116 13.63 0.83 -6.87
N TYR A 117 12.61 0.77 -6.00
CA TYR A 117 12.67 1.38 -4.67
C TYR A 117 13.79 0.76 -3.83
N GLY A 118 14.61 1.61 -3.23
CA GLY A 118 15.71 1.21 -2.35
C GLY A 118 15.24 0.81 -0.95
N LEU A 119 14.74 -0.42 -0.81
CA LEU A 119 14.13 -0.93 0.44
C LEU A 119 15.09 -0.98 1.64
N GLY A 120 16.40 -1.19 1.42
CA GLY A 120 17.37 -1.39 2.50
C GLY A 120 16.96 -2.55 3.42
N ALA A 121 16.99 -2.33 4.73
CA ALA A 121 16.63 -3.34 5.74
C ALA A 121 15.12 -3.73 5.76
N LEU A 122 14.29 -3.03 4.99
CA LEU A 122 12.87 -3.38 4.80
C LEU A 122 12.67 -4.42 3.67
N ALA A 123 13.72 -4.78 2.93
CA ALA A 123 13.62 -5.85 1.94
C ALA A 123 13.31 -7.20 2.60
N THR A 124 12.44 -7.98 1.97
CA THR A 124 12.14 -9.37 2.33
C THR A 124 12.87 -10.34 1.40
N ALA A 125 12.62 -10.24 0.10
CA ALA A 125 13.16 -11.14 -0.93
C ALA A 125 13.73 -10.39 -2.14
N TRP A 126 13.48 -9.08 -2.25
CA TRP A 126 13.83 -8.26 -3.42
C TRP A 126 15.25 -8.47 -3.99
N PRO A 127 16.35 -8.49 -3.21
CA PRO A 127 17.71 -8.69 -3.76
C PRO A 127 17.91 -10.01 -4.49
N ARG A 128 17.10 -11.03 -4.17
CA ARG A 128 17.10 -12.31 -4.90
C ARG A 128 16.19 -12.23 -6.12
N LEU A 129 15.00 -11.65 -5.97
CA LEU A 129 14.02 -11.57 -7.06
C LEU A 129 14.51 -10.69 -8.22
N SER A 130 15.19 -9.57 -7.92
CA SER A 130 15.71 -8.64 -8.92
C SER A 130 16.80 -9.20 -9.83
N ARG A 131 17.35 -10.38 -9.50
CA ARG A 131 18.40 -11.05 -10.28
C ARG A 131 17.84 -12.11 -11.24
N THR A 132 16.52 -12.32 -11.24
CA THR A 132 15.88 -13.29 -12.14
C THR A 132 15.81 -12.73 -13.55
N GLY A 133 16.08 -13.57 -14.55
CA GLY A 133 16.16 -13.22 -15.97
C GLY A 133 14.95 -13.64 -16.80
N SER A 134 13.98 -14.36 -16.21
CA SER A 134 12.76 -14.77 -16.90
C SER A 134 11.53 -14.85 -15.96
N PRO A 135 10.30 -14.78 -16.49
CA PRO A 135 9.09 -14.92 -15.68
C PRO A 135 9.03 -16.24 -14.88
N ALA A 136 9.50 -17.34 -15.47
CA ALA A 136 9.57 -18.64 -14.81
C ALA A 136 10.58 -18.64 -13.64
N GLU A 137 11.76 -18.04 -13.83
CA GLU A 137 12.75 -17.87 -12.76
C GLU A 137 12.21 -16.99 -11.63
N LEU A 138 11.49 -15.92 -11.96
CA LEU A 138 10.84 -15.06 -10.97
C LEU A 138 9.85 -15.86 -10.12
N ARG A 139 8.96 -16.63 -10.75
CA ARG A 139 8.00 -17.49 -10.04
C ARG A 139 8.72 -18.48 -9.13
N ALA A 140 9.75 -19.17 -9.61
CA ALA A 140 10.51 -20.13 -8.82
C ALA A 140 11.20 -19.46 -7.62
N ALA A 141 11.80 -18.29 -7.81
CA ALA A 141 12.44 -17.52 -6.75
C ALA A 141 11.42 -17.02 -5.70
N MET A 142 10.22 -16.61 -6.14
CA MET A 142 9.13 -16.24 -5.24
C MET A 142 8.63 -17.43 -4.43
N ALA A 143 8.46 -18.60 -5.06
CA ALA A 143 8.03 -19.84 -4.41
C ALA A 143 8.96 -20.24 -3.25
N GLY A 144 10.28 -20.04 -3.41
CA GLY A 144 11.28 -20.27 -2.37
C GLY A 144 11.48 -19.12 -1.38
N SER A 145 10.61 -18.11 -1.37
CA SER A 145 10.72 -16.92 -0.51
C SER A 145 9.53 -16.79 0.44
N ALA A 146 9.58 -15.79 1.34
CA ALA A 146 8.47 -15.45 2.22
C ALA A 146 7.18 -15.00 1.46
N TRP A 147 7.26 -14.70 0.16
CA TRP A 147 6.08 -14.39 -0.67
C TRP A 147 5.31 -15.64 -1.12
N GLY A 148 6.00 -16.78 -1.24
CA GLY A 148 5.45 -18.04 -1.74
C GLY A 148 5.12 -18.02 -3.24
N ASP A 149 4.64 -19.15 -3.76
CA ASP A 149 4.32 -19.32 -5.19
C ASP A 149 3.09 -18.48 -5.59
N PRO A 150 3.17 -17.54 -6.55
CA PRO A 150 2.00 -16.83 -7.09
C PRO A 150 1.07 -17.72 -7.93
N GLY A 151 1.49 -18.94 -8.29
CA GLY A 151 0.69 -19.93 -9.02
C GLY A 151 0.69 -19.75 -10.55
N GLY A 152 1.30 -18.68 -11.05
CA GLY A 152 1.50 -18.39 -12.47
C GLY A 152 2.69 -17.45 -12.66
N ASP A 153 3.22 -17.39 -13.86
CA ASP A 153 4.37 -16.53 -14.25
C ASP A 153 3.94 -15.25 -14.97
N SER A 154 2.66 -15.09 -15.29
CA SER A 154 2.15 -13.85 -15.87
C SER A 154 2.28 -12.68 -14.88
N PRO A 155 2.50 -11.44 -15.36
CA PRO A 155 2.57 -10.27 -14.48
C PRO A 155 1.34 -10.10 -13.59
N ALA A 156 0.15 -10.42 -14.11
CA ALA A 156 -1.09 -10.38 -13.34
C ALA A 156 -1.11 -11.45 -12.23
N ALA A 157 -0.70 -12.69 -12.52
CA ALA A 157 -0.65 -13.75 -11.51
C ALA A 157 0.36 -13.41 -10.40
N VAL A 158 1.53 -12.89 -10.75
CA VAL A 158 2.55 -12.41 -9.82
C VAL A 158 1.99 -11.27 -8.95
N ALA A 159 1.39 -10.27 -9.58
CA ALA A 159 0.86 -9.07 -8.93
C ALA A 159 -0.24 -9.39 -7.92
N ILE A 160 -1.18 -10.27 -8.27
CA ILE A 160 -2.27 -10.68 -7.38
C ILE A 160 -1.72 -11.57 -6.27
N GLY A 161 -0.90 -12.56 -6.62
CA GLY A 161 -0.33 -13.53 -5.68
C GLY A 161 0.48 -12.86 -4.57
N ILE A 162 1.35 -11.90 -4.91
CA ILE A 162 2.18 -11.21 -3.92
C ILE A 162 1.36 -10.30 -3.00
N ARG A 163 0.31 -9.63 -3.52
CA ARG A 163 -0.58 -8.77 -2.70
C ARG A 163 -1.43 -9.59 -1.74
N ILE A 164 -1.94 -10.74 -2.16
CA ILE A 164 -2.66 -11.67 -1.27
C ILE A 164 -1.70 -12.24 -0.21
N ALA A 165 -0.48 -12.61 -0.59
CA ALA A 165 0.54 -13.05 0.37
C ALA A 165 0.88 -11.95 1.38
N ALA A 166 1.01 -10.70 0.94
CA ALA A 166 1.24 -9.56 1.82
C ALA A 166 0.09 -9.34 2.81
N ALA A 167 -1.16 -9.39 2.34
CA ALA A 167 -2.34 -9.27 3.21
C ALA A 167 -2.36 -10.37 4.28
N GLY A 168 -2.15 -11.64 3.88
CA GLY A 168 -2.09 -12.75 4.83
C GLY A 168 -0.95 -12.63 5.85
N ARG A 169 0.25 -12.22 5.40
CA ARG A 169 1.40 -11.99 6.29
C ARG A 169 1.17 -10.84 7.26
N THR A 170 0.61 -9.72 6.80
CA THR A 170 0.30 -8.58 7.66
C THR A 170 -0.75 -8.93 8.69
N ALA A 171 -1.82 -9.63 8.29
CA ALA A 171 -2.86 -10.10 9.22
C ALA A 171 -2.32 -11.06 10.29
N ALA A 172 -1.33 -11.89 9.95
CA ALA A 172 -0.73 -12.82 10.90
C ALA A 172 0.30 -12.15 11.84
N ALA A 173 1.09 -11.21 11.33
CA ALA A 173 2.26 -10.66 12.04
C ALA A 173 2.01 -9.30 12.70
N VAL A 174 0.95 -8.58 12.34
CA VAL A 174 0.65 -7.22 12.81
C VAL A 174 -0.81 -7.15 13.25
N PRO A 175 -1.15 -7.60 14.48
CA PRO A 175 -2.53 -7.70 14.93
C PRO A 175 -3.36 -6.41 14.80
N PRO A 176 -2.83 -5.20 15.08
CA PRO A 176 -3.59 -3.96 14.86
C PRO A 176 -3.96 -3.72 13.39
N ALA A 177 -3.23 -4.32 12.44
CA ALA A 177 -3.44 -4.15 11.00
C ALA A 177 -4.27 -5.27 10.36
N THR A 178 -4.73 -6.26 11.12
CA THR A 178 -5.49 -7.42 10.59
C THR A 178 -6.73 -7.00 9.82
N ARG A 179 -7.51 -6.06 10.37
CA ARG A 179 -8.72 -5.55 9.74
C ARG A 179 -8.43 -4.77 8.46
N TRP A 180 -7.33 -4.02 8.43
CA TRP A 180 -6.88 -3.30 7.23
C TRP A 180 -6.46 -4.28 6.13
N ALA A 181 -5.66 -5.29 6.48
CA ALA A 181 -5.19 -6.31 5.55
C ALA A 181 -6.34 -7.13 4.95
N ALA A 182 -7.31 -7.53 5.78
CA ALA A 182 -8.51 -8.24 5.31
C ALA A 182 -9.37 -7.38 4.37
N GLY A 183 -9.59 -6.11 4.72
CA GLY A 183 -10.27 -5.16 3.83
C GLY A 183 -9.55 -4.96 2.50
N ARG A 184 -8.22 -4.83 2.52
CA ARG A 184 -7.39 -4.68 1.30
C ARG A 184 -7.46 -5.94 0.42
N ALA A 185 -7.46 -7.13 1.03
CA ALA A 185 -7.63 -8.39 0.30
C ALA A 185 -9.02 -8.49 -0.35
N ALA A 186 -10.08 -8.07 0.34
CA ALA A 186 -11.43 -8.06 -0.23
C ALA A 186 -11.55 -7.09 -1.42
N LEU A 187 -10.97 -5.88 -1.31
CA LEU A 187 -10.93 -4.93 -2.43
C LEU A 187 -10.17 -5.50 -3.63
N LEU A 188 -9.03 -6.17 -3.38
CA LEU A 188 -8.25 -6.80 -4.43
C LEU A 188 -9.02 -7.92 -5.11
N VAL A 189 -9.56 -8.89 -4.37
CA VAL A 189 -10.34 -10.00 -4.95
C VAL A 189 -11.58 -9.46 -5.65
N GLY A 190 -12.28 -8.51 -5.03
CA GLY A 190 -13.44 -7.82 -5.60
C GLY A 190 -13.13 -7.27 -7.00
N ARG A 191 -12.02 -6.55 -7.13
CA ARG A 191 -11.59 -5.93 -8.40
C ARG A 191 -11.13 -6.97 -9.41
N GLU A 192 -10.23 -7.85 -9.03
CA GLU A 192 -9.59 -8.75 -9.98
C GLU A 192 -10.56 -9.79 -10.51
N VAL A 193 -11.41 -10.36 -9.63
CA VAL A 193 -12.35 -11.42 -10.03
C VAL A 193 -13.62 -10.85 -10.67
N PHE A 194 -14.24 -9.82 -10.07
CA PHE A 194 -15.58 -9.40 -10.49
C PHE A 194 -15.62 -8.14 -11.36
N LEU A 195 -14.54 -7.35 -11.41
CA LEU A 195 -14.45 -6.20 -12.33
C LEU A 195 -13.55 -6.49 -13.53
N ALA A 196 -12.40 -7.14 -13.31
CA ALA A 196 -11.43 -7.45 -14.35
C ALA A 196 -11.55 -8.87 -14.93
N ASP A 197 -12.53 -9.66 -14.47
CA ASP A 197 -12.81 -11.03 -14.91
C ASP A 197 -11.58 -11.95 -14.90
N ARG A 198 -10.75 -11.84 -13.86
CA ARG A 198 -9.54 -12.65 -13.69
C ARG A 198 -9.78 -13.79 -12.71
N ALA A 199 -9.49 -15.02 -13.14
CA ALA A 199 -9.45 -16.16 -12.26
C ALA A 199 -8.22 -16.11 -11.33
N LEU A 200 -8.44 -16.41 -10.05
CA LEU A 200 -7.33 -16.62 -9.11
C LEU A 200 -6.67 -17.97 -9.37
N THR A 201 -5.34 -18.00 -9.38
CA THR A 201 -4.59 -19.27 -9.41
C THR A 201 -4.85 -20.06 -8.12
N LEU A 202 -4.80 -21.39 -8.18
CA LEU A 202 -5.10 -22.24 -7.02
C LEU A 202 -4.28 -21.88 -5.75
N PRO A 203 -2.95 -21.65 -5.82
CA PRO A 203 -2.19 -21.21 -4.64
C PRO A 203 -2.67 -19.86 -4.08
N THR A 204 -3.03 -18.92 -4.96
CA THR A 204 -3.51 -17.60 -4.56
C THR A 204 -4.91 -17.68 -3.96
N ALA A 205 -5.81 -18.46 -4.54
CA ALA A 205 -7.15 -18.72 -4.01
C ALA A 205 -7.09 -19.35 -2.61
N HIS A 206 -6.23 -20.36 -2.39
CA HIS A 206 -6.03 -20.95 -1.07
C HIS A 206 -5.52 -19.93 -0.03
N ARG A 207 -4.60 -19.04 -0.40
CA ARG A 207 -4.15 -17.98 0.52
C ARG A 207 -5.22 -16.94 0.78
N ALA A 208 -5.95 -16.52 -0.26
CA ALA A 208 -7.07 -15.59 -0.12
C ALA A 208 -8.14 -16.17 0.81
N ALA A 209 -8.43 -17.47 0.71
CA ALA A 209 -9.43 -18.15 1.54
C ALA A 209 -9.06 -18.17 3.03
N ARG A 210 -7.77 -18.09 3.39
CA ARG A 210 -7.34 -17.96 4.80
C ARG A 210 -7.68 -16.59 5.41
N VAL A 211 -7.83 -15.57 4.57
CA VAL A 211 -8.15 -14.19 5.00
C VAL A 211 -9.63 -13.88 4.83
N LEU A 212 -10.22 -14.31 3.72
CA LEU A 212 -11.57 -13.96 3.29
C LEU A 212 -12.59 -15.10 3.45
N GLY A 213 -12.15 -16.30 3.82
CA GLY A 213 -12.99 -17.50 3.85
C GLY A 213 -13.16 -18.15 2.46
N SER A 214 -13.29 -19.47 2.43
CA SER A 214 -13.43 -20.25 1.19
C SER A 214 -14.71 -19.92 0.43
N LYS A 215 -15.83 -19.70 1.13
CA LYS A 215 -17.11 -19.35 0.53
C LYS A 215 -17.08 -18.01 -0.23
N ALA A 216 -16.36 -17.01 0.30
CA ALA A 216 -16.21 -15.75 -0.41
C ALA A 216 -15.34 -15.92 -1.65
N VAL A 217 -14.18 -16.59 -1.52
CA VAL A 217 -13.26 -16.79 -2.65
C VAL A 217 -13.86 -17.64 -3.77
N GLY A 218 -14.73 -18.60 -3.44
CA GLY A 218 -15.43 -19.45 -4.40
C GLY A 218 -16.79 -18.91 -4.88
N ALA A 219 -17.15 -17.67 -4.55
CA ALA A 219 -18.44 -17.11 -4.91
C ALA A 219 -18.59 -16.94 -6.43
N ALA A 220 -19.76 -17.29 -6.97
CA ALA A 220 -20.04 -17.22 -8.41
C ALA A 220 -20.47 -15.82 -8.86
N SER A 221 -20.78 -14.92 -7.92
CA SER A 221 -21.20 -13.55 -8.20
C SER A 221 -20.66 -12.57 -7.17
N PHE A 222 -20.58 -11.30 -7.54
CA PHE A 222 -20.15 -10.24 -6.62
C PHE A 222 -21.06 -10.14 -5.39
N ALA A 223 -22.38 -10.27 -5.56
CA ALA A 223 -23.32 -10.22 -4.45
C ALA A 223 -23.12 -11.39 -3.47
N GLU A 224 -22.81 -12.59 -3.97
CA GLU A 224 -22.48 -13.75 -3.14
C GLU A 224 -21.13 -13.57 -2.43
N PHE A 225 -20.13 -13.01 -3.12
CA PHE A 225 -18.84 -12.66 -2.54
C PHE A 225 -19.02 -11.75 -1.33
N LEU A 226 -19.74 -10.63 -1.49
CA LEU A 226 -19.99 -9.68 -0.40
C LEU A 226 -20.72 -10.33 0.79
N ARG A 227 -21.68 -11.22 0.53
CA ARG A 227 -22.46 -11.93 1.56
C ARG A 227 -21.60 -12.87 2.40
N HIS A 228 -20.57 -13.48 1.80
CA HIS A 228 -19.72 -14.46 2.46
C HIS A 228 -18.45 -13.87 3.08
N LEU A 229 -18.19 -12.56 2.90
CA LEU A 229 -17.04 -11.92 3.52
C LEU A 229 -17.13 -11.95 5.05
N PRO A 230 -16.02 -12.26 5.76
CA PRO A 230 -15.96 -12.14 7.20
C PRO A 230 -16.07 -10.67 7.62
N ALA A 231 -16.55 -10.42 8.84
CA ALA A 231 -16.72 -9.06 9.36
C ALA A 231 -15.44 -8.20 9.29
N ALA A 232 -14.27 -8.84 9.50
CA ALA A 232 -12.96 -8.19 9.39
C ALA A 232 -12.64 -7.64 8.00
N ALA A 233 -13.26 -8.18 6.94
CA ALA A 233 -13.10 -7.73 5.56
C ALA A 233 -14.30 -6.90 5.06
N ARG A 234 -15.52 -7.29 5.46
CA ARG A 234 -16.79 -6.73 4.97
C ARG A 234 -16.90 -5.22 5.15
N TRP A 235 -16.37 -4.67 6.23
CA TRP A 235 -16.42 -3.22 6.49
C TRP A 235 -15.85 -2.37 5.34
N ALA A 236 -14.86 -2.89 4.61
CA ALA A 236 -14.20 -2.15 3.55
C ALA A 236 -15.11 -1.99 2.32
N VAL A 237 -16.06 -2.90 2.13
CA VAL A 237 -16.98 -2.96 0.98
C VAL A 237 -18.45 -2.78 1.38
N ASP A 238 -18.71 -2.33 2.60
CA ASP A 238 -20.06 -2.02 3.08
C ASP A 238 -20.74 -0.94 2.21
N GLY A 239 -22.01 -1.10 1.89
CA GLY A 239 -22.74 -0.19 0.98
C GLY A 239 -22.34 -0.26 -0.49
N ILE A 240 -21.46 -1.18 -0.90
CA ILE A 240 -21.06 -1.35 -2.31
C ILE A 240 -21.94 -2.42 -2.95
N GLY A 241 -22.73 -2.02 -3.96
CA GLY A 241 -23.60 -2.94 -4.69
C GLY A 241 -22.98 -3.52 -5.95
N THR A 242 -22.05 -2.79 -6.58
CA THR A 242 -21.46 -3.17 -7.87
C THR A 242 -19.92 -3.18 -7.82
N PRO A 243 -19.25 -4.03 -8.62
CA PRO A 243 -17.79 -4.01 -8.72
C PRO A 243 -17.23 -2.66 -9.20
N ALA A 244 -18.00 -1.92 -10.02
CA ALA A 244 -17.61 -0.61 -10.53
C ALA A 244 -17.46 0.43 -9.42
N ASP A 245 -18.19 0.30 -8.31
CA ASP A 245 -18.13 1.22 -7.16
C ASP A 245 -16.98 0.92 -6.18
N LEU A 246 -16.17 -0.12 -6.41
CA LEU A 246 -15.06 -0.50 -5.53
C LEU A 246 -14.00 0.59 -5.33
N TRP A 247 -13.93 1.60 -6.20
CA TRP A 247 -13.06 2.75 -5.99
C TRP A 247 -13.46 3.57 -4.75
N ARG A 248 -14.76 3.74 -4.48
CA ARG A 248 -15.26 4.41 -3.26
C ARG A 248 -14.87 3.65 -2.00
N ALA A 249 -14.93 2.33 -2.10
CA ALA A 249 -14.55 1.40 -1.05
C ALA A 249 -13.05 1.50 -0.72
N GLU A 250 -12.19 1.65 -1.75
CA GLU A 250 -10.75 1.88 -1.57
C GLU A 250 -10.47 3.24 -0.93
N THR A 251 -11.17 4.29 -1.36
CA THR A 251 -11.09 5.61 -0.74
C THR A 251 -11.43 5.56 0.75
N ARG A 252 -12.56 4.94 1.12
CA ARG A 252 -12.95 4.73 2.52
C ARG A 252 -11.91 3.93 3.30
N TRP A 253 -11.29 2.93 2.67
CA TRP A 253 -10.24 2.14 3.30
C TRP A 253 -9.05 3.00 3.71
N TRP A 254 -8.62 3.94 2.87
CA TRP A 254 -7.54 4.89 3.19
C TRP A 254 -7.94 5.85 4.32
N SER A 255 -9.16 6.40 4.28
CA SER A 255 -9.67 7.27 5.34
C SER A 255 -9.74 6.55 6.69
N ARG A 256 -10.19 5.29 6.70
CA ARG A 256 -10.21 4.47 7.91
C ARG A 256 -8.81 4.11 8.40
N LEU A 257 -7.89 3.75 7.51
CA LEU A 257 -6.49 3.49 7.85
C LEU A 257 -5.87 4.69 8.58
N ARG A 258 -6.11 5.91 8.08
CA ARG A 258 -5.64 7.14 8.73
C ARG A 258 -6.25 7.32 10.12
N GLN A 259 -7.58 7.17 10.23
CA GLN A 259 -8.29 7.36 11.49
C GLN A 259 -7.84 6.37 12.56
N ASP A 260 -7.87 5.07 12.25
CA ASP A 260 -7.39 4.03 13.17
C ASP A 260 -5.90 4.24 13.50
N GLY A 261 -5.10 4.72 12.54
CA GLY A 261 -3.70 5.04 12.74
C GLY A 261 -3.46 6.17 13.76
N LEU A 262 -4.27 7.24 13.69
CA LEU A 262 -4.26 8.32 14.67
C LEU A 262 -4.69 7.82 16.06
N GLU A 263 -5.72 6.99 16.14
CA GLU A 263 -6.18 6.38 17.39
C GLU A 263 -5.07 5.55 18.06
N LEU A 264 -4.39 4.68 17.30
CA LEU A 264 -3.27 3.88 17.81
C LEU A 264 -2.10 4.75 18.28
N LEU A 265 -1.85 5.88 17.62
CA LEU A 265 -0.74 6.78 17.93
C LEU A 265 -0.99 7.64 19.17
N HIS A 266 -2.25 8.06 19.39
CA HIS A 266 -2.68 8.80 20.57
C HIS A 266 -2.84 7.91 21.81
N GLY A 267 -2.94 6.58 21.64
CA GLY A 267 -2.95 5.63 22.75
C GLY A 267 -1.75 5.80 23.69
N SER A 268 -1.95 5.50 24.98
CA SER A 268 -0.91 5.62 26.01
C SER A 268 0.10 4.47 26.03
N GLY A 269 -0.10 3.44 25.20
CA GLY A 269 0.77 2.26 25.12
C GLY A 269 2.20 2.58 24.70
N LEU A 270 3.16 1.89 25.30
CA LEU A 270 4.59 1.95 24.96
C LEU A 270 5.03 0.63 24.30
N ASP A 271 4.37 0.30 23.20
CA ASP A 271 4.57 -0.92 22.42
C ASP A 271 4.61 -0.61 20.91
N SER A 272 4.40 -1.61 20.06
CA SER A 272 4.41 -1.44 18.60
C SER A 272 3.20 -0.67 18.06
N SER A 273 2.12 -0.51 18.82
CA SER A 273 0.86 0.07 18.35
C SER A 273 1.01 1.51 17.87
N PRO A 274 1.65 2.44 18.61
CA PRO A 274 1.86 3.80 18.12
C PRO A 274 2.76 3.86 16.88
N VAL A 275 3.70 2.93 16.74
CA VAL A 275 4.56 2.82 15.55
C VAL A 275 3.73 2.40 14.34
N ILE A 276 2.89 1.38 14.49
CA ILE A 276 1.96 0.92 13.46
C ILE A 276 1.02 2.05 13.05
N GLY A 277 0.53 2.82 14.03
CA GLY A 277 -0.26 4.03 13.80
C GLY A 277 0.48 5.07 12.97
N ALA A 278 1.73 5.38 13.30
CA ALA A 278 2.55 6.31 12.52
C ALA A 278 2.71 5.85 11.06
N VAL A 279 2.97 4.55 10.82
CA VAL A 279 3.07 4.01 9.45
C VAL A 279 1.76 4.18 8.70
N ALA A 280 0.62 3.91 9.33
CA ALA A 280 -0.70 4.05 8.74
C ALA A 280 -0.99 5.51 8.33
N VAL A 281 -0.70 6.47 9.23
CA VAL A 281 -0.91 7.90 8.97
C VAL A 281 0.00 8.41 7.86
N LEU A 282 1.30 8.10 7.90
CA LEU A 282 2.25 8.48 6.86
C LEU A 282 1.87 7.89 5.49
N SER A 283 1.40 6.64 5.47
CA SER A 283 0.99 5.99 4.22
C SER A 283 -0.26 6.62 3.63
N ALA A 284 -1.25 6.95 4.48
CA ALA A 284 -2.47 7.62 4.03
C ALA A 284 -2.20 9.07 3.59
N ASP A 285 -1.31 9.78 4.27
CA ASP A 285 -0.88 11.14 3.87
C ASP A 285 -0.22 11.12 2.49
N ALA A 286 0.75 10.24 2.25
CA ALA A 286 1.39 10.09 0.95
C ALA A 286 0.40 9.69 -0.15
N TRP A 287 -0.59 8.85 0.15
CA TRP A 287 -1.66 8.52 -0.79
C TRP A 287 -2.50 9.76 -1.15
N ARG A 288 -2.89 10.57 -0.16
CA ARG A 288 -3.64 11.84 -0.38
C ARG A 288 -2.83 12.82 -1.22
N VAL A 289 -1.54 12.99 -0.94
CA VAL A 289 -0.64 13.89 -1.69
C VAL A 289 -0.54 13.47 -3.15
N ARG A 290 -0.41 12.16 -3.42
CA ARG A 290 -0.40 11.64 -4.80
C ARG A 290 -1.72 11.88 -5.53
N ALA A 291 -2.85 11.76 -4.84
CA ALA A 291 -4.15 12.05 -5.40
C ALA A 291 -4.35 13.56 -5.64
N ALA A 292 -3.80 14.42 -4.76
CA ALA A 292 -3.77 15.86 -4.97
C ALA A 292 -2.98 16.25 -6.22
N LEU A 293 -1.84 15.60 -6.47
CA LEU A 293 -1.06 15.78 -7.70
C LEU A 293 -1.86 15.40 -8.96
N GLU A 294 -2.68 14.34 -8.93
CA GLU A 294 -3.58 14.01 -10.05
C GLU A 294 -4.58 15.12 -10.35
N LEU A 295 -5.15 15.73 -9.31
CA LEU A 295 -6.09 16.84 -9.46
C LEU A 295 -5.40 18.07 -10.04
N ALA A 296 -4.24 18.45 -9.50
CA ALA A 296 -3.43 19.57 -10.02
C ALA A 296 -3.05 19.38 -11.49
N ALA A 297 -2.65 18.17 -11.88
CA ALA A 297 -2.32 17.84 -13.27
C ALA A 297 -3.53 17.92 -14.22
N ARG A 298 -4.76 17.90 -13.69
CA ARG A 298 -6.02 18.06 -14.44
C ARG A 298 -6.60 19.47 -14.36
N GLY A 299 -5.83 20.45 -13.88
CA GLY A 299 -6.25 21.85 -13.76
C GLY A 299 -6.78 22.24 -12.37
N GLY A 300 -6.58 21.38 -11.38
CA GLY A 300 -6.99 21.60 -9.99
C GLY A 300 -8.36 21.05 -9.64
N GLY A 301 -8.66 20.95 -8.35
CA GLY A 301 -9.95 20.47 -7.85
C GLY A 301 -9.97 20.27 -6.34
N SER A 302 -11.13 19.83 -5.83
CA SER A 302 -11.31 19.54 -4.40
C SER A 302 -11.04 18.07 -4.10
N LEU A 303 -10.25 17.77 -3.06
CA LEU A 303 -10.13 16.41 -2.53
C LEU A 303 -11.40 15.95 -1.82
N GLU A 304 -12.43 16.79 -1.65
CA GLU A 304 -13.71 16.37 -1.07
C GLU A 304 -14.34 15.22 -1.86
N VAL A 305 -14.05 15.06 -3.15
CA VAL A 305 -14.47 13.88 -3.94
C VAL A 305 -13.84 12.58 -3.42
N LEU A 306 -12.67 12.66 -2.77
CA LEU A 306 -11.96 11.57 -2.11
C LEU A 306 -12.24 11.51 -0.59
N ASP A 307 -12.78 12.55 0.02
CA ASP A 307 -13.16 12.56 1.43
C ASP A 307 -14.68 12.42 1.63
N ALA A 308 -15.46 12.39 0.55
CA ALA A 308 -16.91 12.26 0.58
C ALA A 308 -17.28 10.95 1.28
N PRO A 309 -18.00 11.01 2.42
CA PRO A 309 -18.64 9.82 2.96
C PRO A 309 -19.67 9.35 1.92
N ALA A 310 -19.54 8.09 1.50
CA ALA A 310 -20.59 7.42 0.75
C ALA A 310 -21.83 7.21 1.63
#